data_AF-A0A7W3M013-F1
#
_entry.id   AF-A0A7W3M013-F1
#
_cell.length_a   1.000
_cell.length_b   1.000
_cell.length_c   1.000
_cell.angle_alpha   90.00
_cell.angle_beta   90.00
_cell.angle_gamma   90.00
#
_symmetry.space_group_name_H-M   'P 1'
#
loop_
_entity.id
_entity.type
_entity.pdbx_description
1 polymer ?
#
loop_
_entity_poly.entity_id
_entity_poly.type
_entity_poly.pdbx_seq_one_letter_code
_entity_poly.pdbx_strand_id
1 'polypeptide(L)'
;MDEAVLTAARDGFAERIGAECHSMAKAGPIGAYEWWRISNKFLNYLGALSVALPELDAPEVKAVLDNAAEAAAGGVQCAAYVGNTTFFVFLDYANFGMDYQREASDGPDPVSANQWLDAFCLAILSERVEWHGEAFHFARKKLDGEMVGKPNVELVNGLMAYVIGDTGNECADYPPSRESVVVAIDTALSRVQVGEGYLDLPHRTALCALRALAAGDRETFVTELTELLLQYRAVPDPFGEPRVLLPLLPLALTALAYRREGWQPPVETDYLPRTLITGCWTGS
;
A
#
# COMPACT_ATOMS: atom_id res chain seq x y z
N MET A 1 18.00 11.86 -9.06
CA MET A 1 16.75 12.18 -9.77
C MET A 1 16.93 13.53 -10.47
N ASP A 2 16.28 13.75 -11.61
CA ASP A 2 16.36 15.01 -12.35
C ASP A 2 15.44 16.08 -11.74
N GLU A 3 15.96 17.29 -11.51
CA GLU A 3 15.22 18.43 -10.97
C GLU A 3 14.03 18.83 -11.87
N ALA A 4 14.13 18.63 -13.19
CA ALA A 4 13.03 18.89 -14.10
C ALA A 4 11.83 17.97 -13.83
N VAL A 5 12.09 16.70 -13.52
CA VAL A 5 11.05 15.71 -13.19
C VAL A 5 10.42 16.03 -11.83
N LEU A 6 11.23 16.39 -10.84
CA LEU A 6 10.76 16.82 -9.51
C LEU A 6 9.89 18.08 -9.59
N THR A 7 10.29 19.05 -10.41
CA THR A 7 9.53 20.28 -10.63
C THR A 7 8.21 20.01 -11.36
N ALA A 8 8.23 19.20 -12.41
CA ALA A 8 7.01 18.81 -13.13
C ALA A 8 5.99 18.09 -12.23
N ALA A 9 6.44 17.30 -11.26
CA ALA A 9 5.56 16.66 -10.28
C ALA A 9 4.93 17.66 -9.31
N ARG A 10 5.63 18.74 -8.92
CA ARG A 10 5.19 19.72 -7.91
C ARG A 10 4.36 20.86 -8.46
N ASP A 11 4.81 21.50 -9.53
CA ASP A 11 4.22 22.74 -10.06
C ASP A 11 2.72 22.57 -10.27
N GLY A 12 1.85 23.44 -9.77
CA GLY A 12 0.40 23.39 -10.04
C GLY A 12 -0.29 22.04 -9.79
N PHE A 13 0.22 21.21 -8.86
CA PHE A 13 -0.30 19.86 -8.63
C PHE A 13 -1.80 19.86 -8.29
N ALA A 14 -2.24 20.75 -7.38
CA ALA A 14 -3.63 20.85 -6.96
C ALA A 14 -4.60 21.14 -8.12
N GLU A 15 -4.28 22.08 -9.01
CA GLU A 15 -5.13 22.39 -10.16
C GLU A 15 -5.18 21.24 -11.16
N ARG A 16 -4.03 20.59 -11.40
CA ARG A 16 -3.95 19.46 -12.32
C ARG A 16 -4.73 18.25 -11.85
N ILE A 17 -4.56 17.83 -10.59
CA ILE A 17 -5.20 16.63 -10.09
C ILE A 17 -6.73 16.80 -10.05
N GLY A 18 -7.20 17.99 -9.67
CA GLY A 18 -8.62 18.33 -9.75
C GLY A 18 -9.14 18.29 -11.19
N ALA A 19 -8.46 18.94 -12.13
CA ALA A 19 -8.87 18.94 -13.53
C ALA A 19 -8.88 17.53 -14.16
N GLU A 20 -7.91 16.68 -13.81
CA GLU A 20 -7.81 15.30 -14.30
C GLU A 20 -8.97 14.44 -13.78
N CYS A 21 -9.28 14.50 -12.48
CA CYS A 21 -10.41 13.76 -11.89
C CYS A 21 -11.75 14.15 -12.56
N HIS A 22 -12.00 15.45 -12.72
CA HIS A 22 -13.21 15.94 -13.39
C HIS A 22 -13.25 15.58 -14.87
N SER A 23 -12.09 15.52 -15.54
CA SER A 23 -12.02 15.10 -16.94
C SER A 23 -12.31 13.61 -17.11
N MET A 24 -11.79 12.76 -16.22
CA MET A 24 -12.06 11.32 -16.24
C MET A 24 -13.54 11.02 -15.99
N ALA A 25 -14.14 11.68 -15.00
CA ALA A 25 -15.56 11.51 -14.67
C ALA A 25 -16.52 11.90 -15.81
N LYS A 26 -16.10 12.77 -16.74
CA LYS A 26 -16.89 13.10 -17.95
C LYS A 26 -17.01 11.93 -18.92
N ALA A 27 -16.07 10.99 -18.91
CA ALA A 27 -16.07 9.82 -19.79
C ALA A 27 -16.93 8.67 -19.24
N GLY A 28 -17.41 8.78 -18.01
CA GLY A 28 -18.16 7.73 -17.30
C GLY A 28 -17.63 7.52 -15.88
N PRO A 29 -18.10 6.48 -15.17
CA PRO A 29 -17.57 6.11 -13.88
C PRO A 29 -16.07 5.82 -13.95
N ILE A 30 -15.31 6.34 -12.99
CA ILE A 30 -13.87 6.09 -12.85
C ILE A 30 -13.68 4.62 -12.47
N GLY A 31 -12.91 3.86 -13.27
CA GLY A 31 -12.62 2.45 -13.03
C GLY A 31 -11.44 2.24 -12.09
N ALA A 32 -11.10 0.97 -11.85
CA ALA A 32 -9.98 0.63 -10.98
C ALA A 32 -8.66 1.19 -11.52
N TYR A 33 -8.46 1.12 -12.85
CA TYR A 33 -7.26 1.63 -13.50
C TYR A 33 -7.09 3.16 -13.34
N GLU A 34 -8.16 3.93 -13.52
CA GLU A 34 -8.12 5.38 -13.37
C GLU A 34 -7.84 5.78 -11.92
N TRP A 35 -8.44 5.10 -10.94
CA TRP A 35 -8.12 5.30 -9.53
C TRP A 35 -6.64 5.05 -9.21
N TRP A 36 -6.08 3.97 -9.77
CA TRP A 36 -4.65 3.68 -9.66
C TRP A 36 -3.78 4.78 -10.25
N ARG A 37 -4.17 5.31 -11.40
CA ARG A 37 -3.46 6.43 -12.03
C ARG A 37 -3.50 7.69 -11.15
N ILE A 38 -4.64 7.99 -10.53
CA ILE A 38 -4.80 9.12 -9.61
C ILE A 38 -3.90 8.93 -8.37
N SER A 39 -3.90 7.74 -7.75
CA SER A 39 -3.02 7.43 -6.62
C SER A 39 -1.53 7.64 -6.98
N ASN A 40 -1.10 7.14 -8.14
CA ASN A 40 0.27 7.32 -8.63
C ASN A 40 0.67 8.79 -8.84
N LYS A 41 -0.29 9.68 -9.18
CA LYS A 41 -0.04 11.12 -9.27
C LYS A 41 0.25 11.72 -7.90
N PHE A 42 -0.53 11.35 -6.88
CA PHE A 42 -0.25 11.76 -5.49
C PHE A 42 1.09 11.21 -5.01
N LEU A 43 1.44 9.96 -5.32
CA LEU A 43 2.74 9.39 -4.95
C LEU A 43 3.91 10.08 -5.66
N ASN A 44 3.76 10.45 -6.94
CA ASN A 44 4.77 11.23 -7.64
C ASN A 44 4.94 12.62 -7.01
N TYR A 45 3.85 13.25 -6.57
CA TYR A 45 3.95 14.51 -5.85
C TYR A 45 4.63 14.34 -4.48
N LEU A 46 4.23 13.33 -3.70
CA LEU A 46 4.79 13.01 -2.40
C LEU A 46 6.28 12.66 -2.48
N GLY A 47 6.69 11.88 -3.47
CA GLY A 47 8.09 11.56 -3.73
C GLY A 47 8.91 12.78 -4.16
N ALA A 48 8.31 13.73 -4.87
CA ALA A 48 8.98 15.00 -5.16
C ALA A 48 9.11 15.89 -3.91
N LEU A 49 8.13 15.86 -3.01
CA LEU A 49 8.21 16.54 -1.72
C LEU A 49 9.30 15.95 -0.82
N SER A 50 9.54 14.64 -0.84
CA SER A 50 10.55 14.01 0.04
C SER A 50 11.98 14.49 -0.26
N VAL A 51 12.27 14.95 -1.48
CA VAL A 51 13.57 15.56 -1.80
C VAL A 51 13.74 16.93 -1.13
N ALA A 52 12.67 17.73 -1.05
CA ALA A 52 12.70 19.05 -0.44
C ALA A 52 12.48 19.00 1.09
N LEU A 53 11.72 18.01 1.55
CA LEU A 53 11.30 17.79 2.93
C LEU A 53 11.56 16.32 3.29
N PRO A 54 12.81 15.93 3.63
CA PRO A 54 13.17 14.53 3.87
C PRO A 54 12.34 13.84 4.96
N GLU A 55 11.94 14.58 5.99
CA GLU A 55 11.09 14.05 7.07
C GLU A 55 9.60 13.99 6.70
N LEU A 56 9.20 14.65 5.61
CA LEU A 56 7.81 14.79 5.17
C LEU A 56 6.88 15.36 6.26
N ASP A 57 7.42 16.23 7.11
CA ASP A 57 6.72 16.82 8.25
C ASP A 57 6.00 18.12 7.86
N ALA A 58 4.89 18.00 7.13
CA ALA A 58 4.02 19.12 6.80
C ALA A 58 2.54 18.68 6.71
N PRO A 59 1.58 19.55 7.05
CA PRO A 59 0.14 19.23 6.96
C PRO A 59 -0.30 18.82 5.55
N GLU A 60 0.30 19.43 4.51
CA GLU A 60 0.02 19.08 3.12
C GLU A 60 0.40 17.63 2.80
N VAL A 61 1.53 17.14 3.32
CA VAL A 61 1.98 15.76 3.11
C VAL A 61 0.94 14.78 3.65
N LYS A 62 0.35 15.05 4.82
CA LYS A 62 -0.72 14.22 5.35
C LYS A 62 -1.90 14.16 4.38
N ALA A 63 -2.36 15.32 3.92
CA ALA A 63 -3.50 15.39 3.02
C ALA A 63 -3.23 14.64 1.70
N VAL A 64 -2.02 14.77 1.15
CA VAL A 64 -1.57 14.05 -0.06
C VAL A 64 -1.51 12.54 0.18
N LEU A 65 -0.95 12.08 1.30
CA LEU A 65 -0.88 10.66 1.66
C LEU A 65 -2.28 10.07 1.82
N ASP A 66 -3.16 10.75 2.56
CA ASP A 66 -4.55 10.34 2.77
C ASP A 66 -5.28 10.21 1.42
N ASN A 67 -5.07 11.15 0.48
CA ASN A 67 -5.71 11.10 -0.84
C ASN A 67 -5.07 10.05 -1.76
N ALA A 68 -3.77 9.79 -1.65
CA ALA A 68 -3.13 8.66 -2.33
C ALA A 68 -3.72 7.32 -1.88
N ALA A 69 -3.92 7.18 -0.56
CA ALA A 69 -4.53 6.00 0.06
C ALA A 69 -6.00 5.84 -0.33
N GLU A 70 -6.80 6.92 -0.30
CA GLU A 70 -8.21 6.88 -0.72
C GLU A 70 -8.36 6.55 -2.21
N ALA A 71 -7.54 7.13 -3.08
CA ALA A 71 -7.56 6.77 -4.50
C ALA A 71 -7.17 5.30 -4.73
N ALA A 72 -6.12 4.80 -4.05
CA ALA A 72 -5.71 3.40 -4.14
C ALA A 72 -6.79 2.44 -3.60
N ALA A 73 -7.42 2.79 -2.46
CA ALA A 73 -8.54 2.07 -1.89
C ALA A 73 -9.75 2.08 -2.83
N GLY A 74 -10.03 3.19 -3.52
CA GLY A 74 -11.06 3.27 -4.56
C GLY A 74 -10.85 2.25 -5.67
N GLY A 75 -9.60 2.02 -6.10
CA GLY A 75 -9.26 0.96 -7.05
C GLY A 75 -9.55 -0.46 -6.51
N VAL A 76 -9.25 -0.70 -5.24
CA VAL A 76 -9.56 -1.97 -4.54
C VAL A 76 -11.07 -2.15 -4.36
N GLN A 77 -11.80 -1.09 -4.01
CA GLN A 77 -13.25 -1.07 -3.88
C GLN A 77 -13.93 -1.33 -5.22
N CYS A 78 -13.42 -0.75 -6.32
CA CYS A 78 -13.88 -1.10 -7.66
C CYS A 78 -13.76 -2.61 -7.92
N ALA A 79 -12.59 -3.18 -7.62
CA ALA A 79 -12.35 -4.61 -7.77
C ALA A 79 -13.22 -5.46 -6.83
N ALA A 80 -13.53 -5.01 -5.62
CA ALA A 80 -14.31 -5.76 -4.63
C ALA A 80 -15.83 -5.67 -4.88
N TYR A 81 -16.32 -4.47 -5.11
CA TYR A 81 -17.72 -4.09 -4.91
C TYR A 81 -18.50 -3.79 -6.18
N VAL A 82 -17.86 -3.41 -7.29
CA VAL A 82 -18.60 -3.10 -8.54
C VAL A 82 -19.45 -4.30 -8.96
N GLY A 83 -20.73 -4.01 -9.25
CA GLY A 83 -21.77 -5.01 -9.54
C GLY A 83 -22.42 -5.66 -8.31
N ASN A 84 -21.83 -5.53 -7.12
CA ASN A 84 -22.29 -6.22 -5.91
C ASN A 84 -22.85 -5.27 -4.84
N THR A 85 -22.27 -4.09 -4.66
CA THR A 85 -22.70 -3.13 -3.64
C THR A 85 -22.39 -1.68 -4.03
N THR A 86 -23.04 -0.74 -3.34
CA THR A 86 -22.81 0.70 -3.49
C THR A 86 -21.64 1.14 -2.62
N PHE A 87 -20.80 2.03 -3.13
CA PHE A 87 -19.72 2.64 -2.38
C PHE A 87 -19.40 4.05 -2.91
N PHE A 88 -18.64 4.81 -2.16
CA PHE A 88 -18.28 6.19 -2.47
C PHE A 88 -16.79 6.40 -2.22
N VAL A 89 -16.12 7.08 -3.15
CA VAL A 89 -14.72 7.50 -3.02
C VAL A 89 -14.67 9.01 -2.99
N PHE A 90 -13.98 9.58 -2.00
CA PHE A 90 -13.79 11.03 -1.88
C PHE A 90 -12.33 11.39 -1.73
N LEU A 91 -11.91 12.39 -2.50
CA LEU A 91 -10.58 12.98 -2.46
C LEU A 91 -10.70 14.41 -1.92
N ASP A 92 -10.45 14.57 -0.62
CA ASP A 92 -10.47 15.88 0.06
C ASP A 92 -9.55 16.90 -0.62
N TYR A 93 -8.36 16.49 -1.04
CA TYR A 93 -7.35 17.38 -1.64
C TYR A 93 -7.81 17.95 -2.99
N ALA A 94 -8.54 17.15 -3.76
CA ALA A 94 -9.11 17.56 -5.05
C ALA A 94 -10.54 18.11 -4.94
N ASN A 95 -11.14 18.05 -3.74
CA ASN A 95 -12.57 18.26 -3.49
C ASN A 95 -13.44 17.53 -4.53
N PHE A 96 -13.16 16.24 -4.73
CA PHE A 96 -13.75 15.42 -5.77
C PHE A 96 -14.31 14.12 -5.18
N GLY A 97 -15.54 13.76 -5.56
CA GLY A 97 -16.19 12.54 -5.12
C GLY A 97 -16.84 11.77 -6.26
N MET A 98 -16.92 10.45 -6.11
CA MET A 98 -17.57 9.56 -7.06
C MET A 98 -18.40 8.50 -6.33
N ASP A 99 -19.69 8.46 -6.66
CA ASP A 99 -20.64 7.46 -6.18
C ASP A 99 -20.76 6.30 -7.18
N TYR A 100 -20.79 5.08 -6.65
CA TYR A 100 -20.96 3.86 -7.43
C TYR A 100 -22.27 3.20 -7.05
N GLN A 101 -23.14 3.00 -8.04
CA GLN A 101 -24.40 2.31 -7.87
C GLN A 101 -24.26 0.81 -8.17
N ARG A 102 -25.16 0.00 -7.60
CA ARG A 102 -25.27 -1.43 -7.92
C ARG A 102 -25.91 -1.58 -9.30
N GLU A 103 -25.10 -1.52 -10.35
CA GLU A 103 -25.54 -1.73 -11.73
C GLU A 103 -24.95 -3.02 -12.31
N ALA A 104 -25.64 -3.61 -13.29
CA ALA A 104 -25.12 -4.77 -14.03
C ALA A 104 -23.95 -4.30 -14.90
N SER A 105 -22.73 -4.56 -14.43
CA SER A 105 -21.49 -4.29 -15.15
C SER A 105 -20.94 -5.60 -15.71
N ASP A 106 -20.25 -5.52 -16.86
CA ASP A 106 -19.21 -6.51 -17.15
C ASP A 106 -18.27 -6.51 -15.93
N GLY A 107 -18.00 -7.70 -15.40
CA GLY A 107 -17.49 -7.90 -14.04
C GLY A 107 -16.32 -6.99 -13.65
N PRO A 108 -16.11 -6.73 -12.36
CA PRO A 108 -15.14 -5.75 -11.87
C PRO A 108 -13.74 -6.00 -12.43
N ASP A 109 -13.06 -4.92 -12.83
CA ASP A 109 -11.65 -4.98 -13.21
C ASP A 109 -10.84 -5.62 -12.07
N PRO A 110 -10.06 -6.69 -12.35
CA PRO A 110 -9.30 -7.35 -11.33
C PRO A 110 -8.15 -6.44 -10.86
N VAL A 111 -7.99 -6.33 -9.54
CA VAL A 111 -6.78 -5.73 -8.96
C VAL A 111 -5.67 -6.76 -8.94
N SER A 112 -4.47 -6.40 -9.40
CA SER A 112 -3.30 -7.28 -9.26
C SER A 112 -2.84 -7.35 -7.81
N ALA A 113 -2.09 -8.41 -7.44
CA ALA A 113 -1.53 -8.53 -6.09
C ALA A 113 -0.61 -7.36 -5.72
N ASN A 114 0.16 -6.81 -6.67
CA ASN A 114 1.04 -5.66 -6.41
C ASN A 114 0.23 -4.38 -6.15
N GLN A 115 -0.81 -4.13 -6.95
CA GLN A 115 -1.75 -3.03 -6.70
C GLN A 115 -2.42 -3.20 -5.34
N TRP A 116 -2.87 -4.40 -4.99
CA TRP A 116 -3.41 -4.67 -3.65
C TRP A 116 -2.40 -4.31 -2.55
N LEU A 117 -1.13 -4.75 -2.70
CA LEU A 117 -0.07 -4.48 -1.73
C LEU A 117 0.22 -2.98 -1.59
N ASP A 118 0.31 -2.25 -2.70
CA ASP A 118 0.53 -0.81 -2.68
C ASP A 118 -0.63 -0.07 -1.99
N ALA A 119 -1.89 -0.40 -2.30
CA ALA A 119 -3.06 0.16 -1.60
C ALA A 119 -3.02 -0.16 -0.11
N PHE A 120 -2.71 -1.40 0.25
CA PHE A 120 -2.71 -1.81 1.65
C PHE A 120 -1.59 -1.13 2.44
N CYS A 121 -0.40 -0.97 1.84
CA CYS A 121 0.69 -0.21 2.43
C CYS A 121 0.31 1.25 2.64
N LEU A 122 -0.35 1.88 1.65
CA LEU A 122 -0.84 3.25 1.80
C LEU A 122 -1.89 3.35 2.92
N ALA A 123 -2.83 2.40 2.99
CA ALA A 123 -3.82 2.35 4.06
C ALA A 123 -3.16 2.18 5.44
N ILE A 124 -2.08 1.40 5.57
CA ILE A 124 -1.30 1.31 6.82
C ILE A 124 -0.69 2.67 7.16
N LEU A 125 0.00 3.29 6.19
CA LEU A 125 0.70 4.56 6.40
C LEU A 125 -0.24 5.70 6.76
N SER A 126 -1.42 5.75 6.14
CA SER A 126 -2.48 6.74 6.40
C SER A 126 -3.40 6.36 7.58
N GLU A 127 -3.16 5.24 8.26
CA GLU A 127 -3.98 4.72 9.37
C GLU A 127 -5.43 4.42 8.97
N ARG A 128 -5.66 4.05 7.71
CA ARG A 128 -7.00 3.81 7.14
C ARG A 128 -7.39 2.36 6.91
N VAL A 129 -6.60 1.42 7.44
CA VAL A 129 -6.83 0.00 7.23
C VAL A 129 -8.20 -0.46 7.72
N GLU A 130 -8.67 0.04 8.87
CA GLU A 130 -9.96 -0.36 9.44
C GLU A 130 -11.15 0.08 8.56
N TRP A 131 -11.10 1.28 7.95
CA TRP A 131 -12.18 1.77 7.09
C TRP A 131 -12.34 0.96 5.80
N HIS A 132 -11.23 0.45 5.27
CA HIS A 132 -11.22 -0.25 3.98
C HIS A 132 -11.03 -1.77 4.11
N GLY A 133 -10.96 -2.30 5.33
CA GLY A 133 -10.58 -3.70 5.60
C GLY A 133 -11.48 -4.73 4.92
N GLU A 134 -12.79 -4.46 4.83
CA GLU A 134 -13.74 -5.32 4.13
C GLU A 134 -13.45 -5.36 2.61
N ALA A 135 -13.18 -4.22 1.99
CA ALA A 135 -12.84 -4.14 0.57
C ALA A 135 -11.57 -4.94 0.27
N PHE A 136 -10.55 -4.82 1.13
CA PHE A 136 -9.31 -5.59 1.03
C PHE A 136 -9.54 -7.09 1.18
N HIS A 137 -10.40 -7.52 2.11
CA HIS A 137 -10.78 -8.92 2.28
C HIS A 137 -11.44 -9.50 1.02
N PHE A 138 -12.44 -8.80 0.47
CA PHE A 138 -13.12 -9.27 -0.74
C PHE A 138 -12.24 -9.23 -1.99
N ALA A 139 -11.39 -8.21 -2.13
CA ALA A 139 -10.42 -8.15 -3.21
C ALA A 139 -9.37 -9.28 -3.10
N ARG A 140 -8.91 -9.62 -1.89
CA ARG A 140 -8.00 -10.75 -1.65
C ARG A 140 -8.61 -12.07 -2.14
N LYS A 141 -9.89 -12.33 -1.84
CA LYS A 141 -10.57 -13.57 -2.28
C LYS A 141 -10.56 -13.77 -3.80
N LYS A 142 -10.39 -12.70 -4.59
CA LYS A 142 -10.28 -12.77 -6.06
C LYS A 142 -8.86 -13.07 -6.55
N LEU A 143 -7.85 -12.98 -5.68
CA LEU A 143 -6.47 -13.40 -5.94
C LEU A 143 -6.27 -14.91 -5.68
N ASP A 144 -7.21 -15.56 -4.99
CA ASP A 144 -7.17 -17.00 -4.71
C ASP A 144 -7.32 -17.81 -6.02
N GLY A 145 -6.54 -18.89 -6.18
CA GLY A 145 -6.56 -19.74 -7.38
C GLY A 145 -5.16 -20.04 -7.95
N GLU A 146 -4.97 -19.89 -9.27
CA GLU A 146 -3.71 -20.17 -9.99
C GLU A 146 -2.50 -19.32 -9.52
N MET A 147 -2.74 -18.33 -8.67
CA MET A 147 -1.73 -17.40 -8.15
C MET A 147 -1.20 -17.80 -6.75
N VAL A 148 -1.75 -18.85 -6.13
CA VAL A 148 -1.29 -19.38 -4.85
C VAL A 148 0.18 -19.82 -4.95
N GLY A 149 0.96 -19.51 -3.92
CA GLY A 149 2.41 -19.77 -3.89
C GLY A 149 3.27 -18.73 -4.59
N LYS A 150 2.69 -17.71 -5.23
CA LYS A 150 3.43 -16.52 -5.68
C LYS A 150 3.78 -15.64 -4.47
N PRO A 151 5.03 -15.14 -4.34
CA PRO A 151 5.45 -14.36 -3.19
C PRO A 151 4.58 -13.14 -2.85
N ASN A 152 4.11 -12.41 -3.86
CA ASN A 152 3.24 -11.25 -3.64
C ASN A 152 1.86 -11.65 -3.11
N VAL A 153 1.27 -12.76 -3.57
CA VAL A 153 0.00 -13.27 -3.05
C VAL A 153 0.15 -13.80 -1.62
N GLU A 154 1.23 -14.50 -1.33
CA GLU A 154 1.48 -14.97 0.04
C GLU A 154 1.78 -13.81 1.00
N LEU A 155 2.39 -12.72 0.51
CA LEU A 155 2.53 -11.49 1.27
C LEU A 155 1.18 -10.81 1.57
N VAL A 156 0.26 -10.78 0.60
CA VAL A 156 -1.13 -10.31 0.81
C VAL A 156 -1.78 -11.10 1.95
N ASN A 157 -1.68 -12.44 1.92
CA ASN A 157 -2.23 -13.30 2.96
C ASN A 157 -1.61 -13.04 4.34
N GLY A 158 -0.27 -12.91 4.40
CA GLY A 158 0.42 -12.59 5.64
C GLY A 158 0.02 -11.24 6.23
N LEU A 159 -0.11 -10.20 5.40
CA LEU A 159 -0.53 -8.86 5.82
C LEU A 159 -1.98 -8.85 6.32
N MET A 160 -2.90 -9.56 5.67
CA MET A 160 -4.26 -9.70 6.18
C MET A 160 -4.30 -10.39 7.55
N ALA A 161 -3.51 -11.46 7.73
CA ALA A 161 -3.43 -12.17 9.00
C ALA A 161 -2.87 -11.28 10.12
N TYR A 162 -1.79 -10.55 9.86
CA TYR A 162 -1.13 -9.71 10.87
C TYR A 162 -1.88 -8.40 11.15
N VAL A 163 -2.40 -7.74 10.12
CA VAL A 163 -2.96 -6.38 10.24
C VAL A 163 -4.45 -6.40 10.59
N ILE A 164 -5.24 -7.23 9.91
CA ILE A 164 -6.70 -7.34 10.08
C ILE A 164 -7.08 -8.49 11.04
N GLY A 165 -6.24 -9.52 11.15
CA GLY A 165 -6.59 -10.76 11.86
C GLY A 165 -7.33 -11.77 10.98
N ASP A 166 -7.43 -11.55 9.67
CA ASP A 166 -7.98 -12.52 8.72
C ASP A 166 -6.90 -13.55 8.34
N THR A 167 -6.89 -14.67 9.05
CA THR A 167 -5.97 -15.79 8.81
C THR A 167 -6.38 -16.67 7.63
N GLY A 168 -7.50 -16.36 6.95
CA GLY A 168 -8.09 -17.21 5.92
C GLY A 168 -8.81 -18.45 6.44
N ASN A 169 -8.82 -18.67 7.76
CA ASN A 169 -9.61 -19.73 8.41
C ASN A 169 -10.86 -19.11 9.05
N GLU A 170 -12.01 -19.26 8.38
CA GLU A 170 -13.30 -18.74 8.85
C GLU A 170 -13.77 -19.40 10.16
N CYS A 171 -13.16 -20.51 10.58
CA CYS A 171 -13.43 -21.20 11.84
C CYS A 171 -12.46 -20.84 12.98
N ALA A 172 -11.48 -19.95 12.75
CA ALA A 172 -10.54 -19.52 13.79
C ALA A 172 -11.17 -18.50 14.75
N ASP A 173 -10.67 -18.45 15.99
CA ASP A 173 -11.06 -17.43 16.96
C ASP A 173 -10.71 -16.02 16.46
N TYR A 174 -11.59 -15.04 16.73
CA TYR A 174 -11.40 -13.64 16.36
C TYR A 174 -11.45 -12.71 17.58
N PRO A 175 -10.43 -11.86 17.81
CA PRO A 175 -9.19 -11.75 17.03
C PRO A 175 -8.26 -12.98 17.22
N PRO A 176 -7.43 -13.33 16.23
CA PRO A 176 -6.53 -14.47 16.34
C PRO A 176 -5.45 -14.25 17.40
N SER A 177 -4.97 -15.34 17.99
CA SER A 177 -3.78 -15.28 18.85
C SER A 177 -2.53 -14.95 18.01
N ARG A 178 -1.51 -14.39 18.66
CA ARG A 178 -0.21 -14.11 18.01
C ARG A 178 0.41 -15.38 17.41
N GLU A 179 0.26 -16.51 18.08
CA GLU A 179 0.71 -17.82 17.59
C GLU A 179 -0.03 -18.22 16.32
N SER A 180 -1.35 -18.05 16.27
CA SER A 180 -2.14 -18.33 15.06
C SER A 180 -1.73 -17.45 13.88
N VAL A 181 -1.40 -16.17 14.12
CA VAL A 181 -0.88 -15.27 13.08
C VAL A 181 0.48 -15.76 12.57
N VAL A 182 1.39 -16.15 13.46
CA VAL A 182 2.71 -16.71 13.07
C VAL A 182 2.53 -17.99 12.26
N VAL A 183 1.64 -18.89 12.66
CA VAL A 183 1.35 -20.13 11.92
C VAL A 183 0.78 -19.85 10.53
N ALA A 184 -0.10 -18.84 10.39
CA ALA A 184 -0.62 -18.43 9.10
C ALA A 184 0.49 -17.90 8.17
N ILE A 185 1.41 -17.09 8.71
CA ILE A 185 2.54 -16.54 7.94
C ILE A 185 3.56 -17.65 7.59
N ASP A 186 3.87 -18.55 8.52
CA ASP A 186 4.77 -19.69 8.26
C ASP A 186 4.17 -20.62 7.18
N THR A 187 2.84 -20.79 7.18
CA THR A 187 2.13 -21.50 6.11
C THR A 187 2.28 -20.79 4.77
N ALA A 188 2.10 -19.47 4.73
CA ALA A 188 2.28 -18.66 3.52
C ALA A 188 3.72 -18.79 2.98
N LEU A 189 4.74 -18.67 3.85
CA LEU A 189 6.16 -18.88 3.51
C LEU A 189 6.44 -20.28 2.95
N SER A 190 5.78 -21.31 3.46
CA SER A 190 5.95 -22.69 2.98
C SER A 190 5.40 -22.92 1.57
N ARG A 191 4.41 -22.12 1.15
CA ARG A 191 3.80 -22.18 -0.19
C ARG A 191 4.59 -21.40 -1.23
N VAL A 192 5.36 -20.40 -0.79
CA VAL A 192 6.21 -19.60 -1.68
C VAL A 192 7.12 -20.53 -2.48
N GLN A 193 6.84 -20.64 -3.77
CA GLN A 193 7.72 -21.34 -4.68
C GLN A 193 8.97 -20.50 -4.88
N VAL A 194 10.14 -21.10 -4.74
CA VAL A 194 11.40 -20.43 -5.10
C VAL A 194 11.46 -20.38 -6.62
N GLY A 195 10.89 -19.33 -7.21
CA GLY A 195 11.09 -19.02 -8.62
C GLY A 195 12.52 -18.53 -8.85
N GLU A 196 13.07 -18.75 -10.04
CA GLU A 196 14.39 -18.24 -10.44
C GLU A 196 14.41 -16.72 -10.74
N GLY A 197 13.28 -16.02 -10.50
CA GLY A 197 13.09 -14.61 -10.86
C GLY A 197 13.51 -13.62 -9.78
N TYR A 198 14.39 -12.68 -10.13
CA TYR A 198 14.83 -11.55 -9.27
C TYR A 198 13.66 -10.65 -8.79
N LEU A 199 12.52 -10.65 -9.48
CA LEU A 199 11.35 -9.80 -9.16
C LEU A 199 10.51 -10.31 -7.98
N ASP A 200 10.67 -11.57 -7.63
CA ASP A 200 9.91 -12.25 -6.58
C ASP A 200 10.59 -12.18 -5.20
N LEU A 201 11.87 -11.84 -5.19
CA LEU A 201 12.72 -11.77 -4.00
C LEU A 201 12.24 -10.71 -2.98
N PRO A 202 11.86 -9.46 -3.38
CA PRO A 202 11.43 -8.45 -2.42
C PRO A 202 10.18 -8.84 -1.63
N HIS A 203 9.21 -9.49 -2.28
CA HIS A 203 7.99 -9.92 -1.61
C HIS A 203 8.24 -11.05 -0.62
N ARG A 204 9.14 -11.98 -0.94
CA ARG A 204 9.56 -13.04 0.00
C ARG A 204 10.30 -12.44 1.20
N THR A 205 11.26 -11.54 0.98
CA THR A 205 11.98 -10.84 2.06
C THR A 205 11.02 -10.03 2.94
N ALA A 206 10.06 -9.32 2.34
CA ALA A 206 9.01 -8.62 3.10
C ALA A 206 8.14 -9.58 3.93
N LEU A 207 7.82 -10.77 3.42
CA LEU A 207 7.08 -11.79 4.16
C LEU A 207 7.90 -12.36 5.34
N CYS A 208 9.22 -12.55 5.17
CA CYS A 208 10.13 -12.91 6.27
C CYS A 208 10.17 -11.81 7.34
N ALA A 209 10.27 -10.54 6.95
CA ALA A 209 10.22 -9.41 7.88
C ALA A 209 8.89 -9.38 8.65
N LEU A 210 7.76 -9.58 7.96
CA LEU A 210 6.44 -9.65 8.60
C LEU A 210 6.32 -10.82 9.58
N ARG A 211 6.91 -11.97 9.24
CA ARG A 211 6.99 -13.13 10.15
C ARG A 211 7.77 -12.81 11.41
N ALA A 212 8.91 -12.13 11.28
CA ALA A 212 9.74 -11.72 12.41
C ALA A 212 9.00 -10.72 13.32
N LEU A 213 8.31 -9.76 12.71
CA LEU A 213 7.42 -8.82 13.40
C LEU A 213 6.35 -9.59 14.20
N ALA A 214 5.62 -10.51 13.56
CA ALA A 214 4.61 -11.34 14.20
C ALA A 214 5.17 -12.23 15.32
N ALA A 215 6.41 -12.71 15.21
CA ALA A 215 7.08 -13.50 16.24
C ALA A 215 7.66 -12.65 17.38
N GLY A 216 7.75 -11.32 17.22
CA GLY A 216 8.44 -10.44 18.17
C GLY A 216 9.97 -10.52 18.07
N ASP A 217 10.48 -11.06 16.96
CA ASP A 217 11.91 -11.20 16.69
C ASP A 217 12.44 -9.93 16.01
N ARG A 218 12.89 -9.00 16.85
CA ARG A 218 13.41 -7.71 16.38
C ARG A 218 14.68 -7.86 15.53
N GLU A 219 15.57 -8.79 15.87
CA GLU A 219 16.87 -8.94 15.18
C GLU A 219 16.69 -9.42 13.75
N THR A 220 15.85 -10.44 13.55
CA THR A 220 15.50 -10.92 12.22
C THR A 220 14.75 -9.84 11.44
N PHE A 221 13.84 -9.10 12.08
CA PHE A 221 13.12 -8.00 11.42
C PHE A 221 14.08 -6.94 10.86
N VAL A 222 15.08 -6.50 11.64
CA VAL A 222 16.08 -5.52 11.17
C VAL A 222 16.86 -6.06 9.98
N THR A 223 17.26 -7.33 10.04
CA THR A 223 18.05 -7.98 8.97
C THR A 223 17.25 -8.00 7.66
N GLU A 224 16.01 -8.50 7.71
CA GLU A 224 15.15 -8.61 6.53
C GLU A 224 14.73 -7.23 5.98
N LEU A 225 14.47 -6.25 6.85
CA LEU A 225 14.16 -4.88 6.42
C LEU A 225 15.34 -4.22 5.71
N THR A 226 16.56 -4.42 6.22
CA THR A 226 17.78 -3.90 5.61
C THR A 226 18.00 -4.51 4.23
N GLU A 227 17.84 -5.83 4.12
CA GLU A 227 17.92 -6.55 2.86
C GLU A 227 16.86 -6.06 1.85
N LEU A 228 15.63 -5.83 2.31
CA LEU A 228 14.56 -5.30 1.47
C LEU A 228 14.89 -3.91 0.91
N LEU A 229 15.48 -3.03 1.73
CA LEU A 229 15.93 -1.70 1.30
C LEU A 229 17.09 -1.79 0.28
N LEU A 230 18.02 -2.73 0.46
CA LEU A 230 19.11 -2.97 -0.49
C LEU A 230 18.59 -3.46 -1.84
N GLN A 231 17.64 -4.41 -1.83
CA GLN A 231 16.99 -4.90 -3.03
C GLN A 231 16.24 -3.78 -3.75
N TYR A 232 15.50 -2.94 -3.02
CA TYR A 232 14.82 -1.78 -3.59
C TYR A 232 15.79 -0.83 -4.30
N ARG A 233 16.91 -0.49 -3.65
CA ARG A 233 17.94 0.38 -4.24
C ARG A 233 18.58 -0.20 -5.49
N ALA A 234 18.66 -1.53 -5.60
CA ALA A 234 19.30 -2.21 -6.72
C ALA A 234 18.44 -2.21 -8.00
N VAL A 235 17.13 -1.99 -7.90
CA VAL A 235 16.23 -1.95 -9.05
C VAL A 235 16.37 -0.61 -9.78
N PRO A 236 16.86 -0.59 -11.03
CA PRO A 236 16.89 0.64 -11.81
C PRO A 236 15.45 1.06 -12.15
N ASP A 237 15.09 2.31 -11.91
CA ASP A 237 13.85 2.86 -12.44
C ASP A 237 14.10 3.46 -13.84
N PRO A 238 13.58 2.83 -14.91
CA PRO A 238 13.78 3.32 -16.27
C PRO A 238 13.04 4.63 -16.56
N PHE A 239 12.04 5.00 -15.74
CA PHE A 239 11.22 6.20 -15.97
C PHE A 239 11.60 7.38 -15.08
N GLY A 240 12.39 7.15 -14.03
CA GLY A 240 12.87 8.17 -13.10
C GLY A 240 11.74 8.89 -12.35
N GLU A 241 10.62 8.21 -12.09
CA GLU A 241 9.43 8.80 -11.51
C GLU A 241 9.60 9.03 -10.01
N PRO A 242 9.21 10.20 -9.45
CA PRO A 242 9.53 10.51 -8.06
C PRO A 242 8.95 9.54 -7.03
N ARG A 243 7.85 8.84 -7.34
CA ARG A 243 7.28 7.84 -6.42
C ARG A 243 8.26 6.72 -6.03
N VAL A 244 9.31 6.47 -6.82
CA VAL A 244 10.36 5.48 -6.47
C VAL A 244 11.28 5.94 -5.33
N LEU A 245 11.06 7.13 -4.79
CA LEU A 245 11.68 7.58 -3.55
C LEU A 245 10.91 7.09 -2.31
N LEU A 246 9.75 6.47 -2.50
CA LEU A 246 8.85 6.01 -1.44
C LEU A 246 8.65 4.49 -1.53
N PRO A 247 9.55 3.69 -0.95
CA PRO A 247 9.40 2.23 -0.93
C PRO A 247 8.26 1.84 0.02
N LEU A 248 7.04 1.72 -0.51
CA LEU A 248 5.81 1.51 0.28
C LEU A 248 5.88 0.30 1.21
N LEU A 249 6.45 -0.83 0.75
CA LEU A 249 6.60 -2.04 1.56
C LEU A 249 7.53 -1.83 2.77
N PRO A 250 8.81 -1.42 2.61
CA PRO A 250 9.66 -1.01 3.74
C PRO A 250 9.02 0.02 4.67
N LEU A 251 8.35 1.03 4.12
CA LEU A 251 7.69 2.08 4.89
C LEU A 251 6.58 1.50 5.78
N ALA A 252 5.67 0.69 5.20
CA ALA A 252 4.56 0.09 5.93
C ALA A 252 5.05 -0.89 7.00
N LEU A 253 6.05 -1.73 6.71
CA LEU A 253 6.64 -2.65 7.69
C LEU A 253 7.28 -1.90 8.87
N THR A 254 8.00 -0.81 8.58
CA THR A 254 8.62 0.02 9.62
C THR A 254 7.56 0.75 10.45
N ALA A 255 6.50 1.25 9.81
CA ALA A 255 5.35 1.86 10.49
C ALA A 255 4.65 0.86 11.42
N LEU A 256 4.47 -0.40 11.00
CA LEU A 256 3.91 -1.46 11.85
C LEU A 256 4.82 -1.75 13.05
N ALA A 257 6.14 -1.90 12.83
CA ALA A 257 7.12 -2.10 13.91
C ALA A 257 7.08 -0.97 14.94
N TYR A 258 6.99 0.28 14.49
CA TYR A 258 6.90 1.43 15.37
C TYR A 258 5.56 1.52 16.10
N ARG A 259 4.46 1.54 15.36
CA ARG A 259 3.12 1.87 15.88
C ARG A 259 2.48 0.71 16.66
N ARG A 260 2.75 -0.54 16.29
CA ARG A 260 2.15 -1.73 16.94
C ARG A 260 3.07 -2.39 17.95
N GLU A 261 4.35 -2.54 17.61
CA GLU A 261 5.31 -3.25 18.48
C GLU A 261 6.16 -2.28 19.34
N GLY A 262 6.06 -0.96 19.12
CA GLY A 262 6.80 0.05 19.88
C GLY A 262 8.30 0.10 19.56
N TRP A 263 8.73 -0.50 18.44
CA TRP A 263 10.14 -0.57 18.07
C TRP A 263 10.59 0.70 17.38
N GLN A 264 11.71 1.26 17.82
CA GLN A 264 12.33 2.39 17.11
C GLN A 264 12.81 1.94 15.72
N PRO A 265 12.72 2.82 14.69
CA PRO A 265 13.19 2.50 13.35
C PRO A 265 14.65 2.03 13.41
N PRO A 266 14.97 0.87 12.83
CA PRO A 266 16.27 0.26 13.04
C PRO A 266 17.37 0.79 12.11
N VAL A 267 17.00 1.56 11.08
CA VAL A 267 17.90 2.06 10.04
C VAL A 267 17.64 3.54 9.82
N GLU A 268 18.70 4.34 9.86
CA GLU A 268 18.68 5.74 9.40
C GLU A 268 18.86 5.77 7.88
N THR A 269 17.82 6.19 7.16
CA THR A 269 17.82 6.26 5.69
C THR A 269 16.77 7.26 5.20
N ASP A 270 17.09 7.99 4.13
CA ASP A 270 16.17 8.96 3.51
C ASP A 270 14.93 8.28 2.89
N TYR A 271 14.98 6.96 2.70
CA TYR A 271 13.84 6.15 2.26
C TYR A 271 12.79 5.90 3.34
N LEU A 272 13.07 6.29 4.59
CA LEU A 272 12.23 6.07 5.75
C LEU A 272 11.89 7.40 6.47
N PRO A 273 11.12 8.31 5.84
CA PRO A 273 10.72 9.57 6.47
C PRO A 273 10.01 9.33 7.80
N ARG A 274 10.46 10.00 8.87
CA ARG A 274 9.96 9.75 10.23
C ARG A 274 8.47 9.99 10.36
N THR A 275 7.93 11.02 9.71
CA THR A 275 6.52 11.36 9.84
C THR A 275 5.62 10.28 9.25
N LEU A 276 6.02 9.66 8.14
CA LEU A 276 5.30 8.52 7.56
C LEU A 276 5.36 7.27 8.46
N ILE A 277 6.46 7.06 9.18
CA ILE A 277 6.59 5.91 10.09
C ILE A 277 5.79 6.11 11.36
N THR A 278 5.91 7.29 11.97
CA THR A 278 5.35 7.55 13.30
C THR A 278 3.87 7.93 13.26
N GLY A 279 3.39 8.50 12.14
CA GLY A 279 2.05 9.10 12.05
C GLY A 279 1.92 10.42 12.83
N CYS A 280 3.00 10.91 13.43
CA CYS A 280 3.00 12.16 14.18
C CYS A 280 3.31 13.33 13.26
N TRP A 281 2.27 14.08 12.89
CA TRP A 281 2.37 15.27 12.06
C TRP A 281 2.58 16.50 12.95
N THR A 282 3.69 17.24 12.80
CA THR A 282 3.84 18.50 13.54
C THR A 282 3.07 19.60 12.80
N GLY A 283 2.07 20.18 13.46
CA GLY A 283 1.22 21.24 12.89
C GLY A 283 -0.27 20.93 12.82
N SER A 284 -0.77 19.92 13.53
CA SER A 284 -2.21 19.76 13.84
C SER A 284 -2.72 20.85 14.76
#